data_AF-A0A959IHD0-F1
#
_entry.id   AF-A0A959IHD0-F1
#
_cell.length_a   1.000
_cell.length_b   1.000
_cell.length_c   1.000
_cell.angle_alpha   90.00
_cell.angle_beta   90.00
_cell.angle_gamma   90.00
#
_symmetry.space_group_name_H-M   'P 1'
#
loop_
_entity.id
_entity.type
_entity.pdbx_description
1 polymer ?
#
loop_
_entity_poly.entity_id
_entity_poly.type
_entity_poly.pdbx_seq_one_letter_code
_entity_poly.pdbx_strand_id
1 'polypeptide(L)'
;MENAWIRPLNPMEQAFTLSNARLPLCVVCVLHLSDVPDDLDWMGVLLKLQRRHELLQCGIDQLRGRLHFRKLDPSPSIPFEEIKAPSEDQWKN
;
A
#
# COMPACT_ATOMS: atom_id res chain seq x y z
N MET A 1 -4.49 -6.38 25.56
CA MET A 1 -3.93 -6.63 24.21
C MET A 1 -5.09 -6.52 23.24
N GLU A 2 -5.20 -5.39 22.55
CA GLU A 2 -6.19 -5.25 21.48
C GLU A 2 -5.92 -6.31 20.41
N ASN A 3 -6.99 -6.90 19.90
CA ASN A 3 -6.88 -8.04 19.00
C ASN A 3 -6.29 -7.56 17.67
N ALA A 4 -5.00 -7.80 17.42
CA ALA A 4 -4.28 -7.32 16.22
C ALA A 4 -4.79 -7.94 14.91
N TRP A 5 -5.73 -8.88 14.98
CA TRP A 5 -6.33 -9.58 13.85
C TRP A 5 -7.55 -8.81 13.35
N ILE A 6 -7.52 -8.36 12.09
CA ILE A 6 -8.59 -7.56 11.50
C ILE A 6 -9.67 -8.46 10.89
N ARG A 7 -9.31 -9.23 9.86
CA ARG A 7 -10.23 -10.15 9.18
C ARG A 7 -9.48 -11.23 8.39
N PRO A 8 -10.12 -12.37 8.08
CA PRO A 8 -9.58 -13.32 7.10
C PRO A 8 -9.48 -12.67 5.71
N LEU A 9 -8.55 -13.18 4.91
CA LEU A 9 -8.48 -12.87 3.48
C LEU A 9 -9.66 -13.53 2.76
N ASN A 10 -10.23 -12.82 1.78
CA ASN A 10 -11.20 -13.38 0.86
C ASN A 10 -10.52 -14.30 -0.19
N PRO A 11 -11.28 -15.09 -0.98
CA PRO A 11 -10.68 -16.05 -1.92
C PRO A 11 -9.71 -15.44 -2.93
N MET A 12 -9.99 -14.23 -3.43
CA MET A 12 -9.12 -13.54 -4.39
C MET A 12 -7.82 -13.08 -3.73
N GLU A 13 -7.89 -12.49 -2.55
CA GLU A 13 -6.72 -12.06 -1.77
C GLU A 13 -5.82 -13.25 -1.40
N GLN A 14 -6.42 -14.39 -1.03
CA GLN A 14 -5.67 -15.62 -0.78
C GLN A 14 -4.97 -16.12 -2.05
N ALA A 15 -5.69 -16.16 -3.17
CA ALA A 15 -5.12 -16.60 -4.45
C ALA A 15 -3.94 -15.71 -4.89
N PHE A 16 -4.08 -14.40 -4.76
CA PHE A 16 -2.99 -13.47 -5.05
C PHE A 16 -1.80 -13.68 -4.11
N THR A 17 -2.04 -13.73 -2.80
CA THR A 17 -0.98 -13.93 -1.79
C THR A 17 -0.18 -15.20 -2.01
N LEU A 18 -0.86 -16.32 -2.28
CA LEU A 18 -0.20 -17.62 -2.50
C LEU A 18 0.55 -17.68 -3.83
N SER A 19 0.04 -17.02 -4.87
CA SER A 19 0.75 -16.89 -6.15
C SER A 19 2.02 -16.05 -5.98
N ASN A 20 1.92 -14.97 -5.18
CA ASN A 20 3.03 -14.06 -4.94
C ASN A 20 4.20 -14.69 -4.18
N ALA A 21 3.93 -15.68 -3.33
CA ALA A 21 4.96 -16.40 -2.58
C ALA A 21 5.93 -17.17 -3.50
N ARG A 22 5.51 -17.52 -4.73
CA ARG A 22 6.35 -18.23 -5.71
C ARG A 22 6.95 -17.29 -6.75
N LEU A 23 6.22 -16.24 -7.11
CA LEU A 23 6.62 -15.23 -8.08
C LEU A 23 6.30 -13.87 -7.47
N PRO A 24 7.28 -13.15 -6.90
CA PRO A 24 7.02 -11.88 -6.25
C PRO A 24 6.60 -10.83 -7.31
N LEU A 25 5.31 -10.68 -7.48
CA LEU A 25 4.66 -9.63 -8.25
C LEU A 25 4.42 -8.44 -7.31
N CYS A 26 4.93 -7.28 -7.72
CA CYS A 26 4.57 -6.01 -7.14
C CYS A 26 3.64 -5.29 -8.12
N VAL A 27 2.41 -5.00 -7.70
CA VAL A 27 1.53 -4.13 -8.46
C VAL A 27 1.87 -2.70 -8.08
N VAL A 28 2.41 -1.95 -9.03
CA VAL A 28 2.73 -0.53 -8.87
C VAL A 28 1.65 0.29 -9.56
N CYS A 29 1.11 1.29 -8.87
CA CYS A 29 0.20 2.27 -9.43
C CYS A 29 0.94 3.59 -9.59
N VAL A 30 0.87 4.20 -10.78
CA VAL A 30 1.46 5.50 -11.08
C VAL A 30 0.33 6.49 -11.30
N LEU A 31 0.38 7.64 -10.62
CA LEU A 31 -0.61 8.71 -10.73
C LEU A 31 0.07 9.95 -11.31
N HIS A 32 -0.48 10.46 -12.41
CA HIS A 32 -0.12 11.77 -12.94
C HIS A 32 -1.09 12.83 -12.41
N LEU A 33 -0.55 13.90 -11.85
CA LEU A 33 -1.32 14.98 -11.26
C LEU A 33 -1.00 16.28 -12.00
N SER A 34 -2.02 16.84 -12.67
CA SER A 34 -1.85 18.02 -13.53
C SER A 34 -1.87 19.34 -12.76
N ASP A 35 -2.34 19.34 -11.52
CA ASP A 35 -2.49 20.53 -10.68
C ASP A 35 -2.16 20.14 -9.23
N VAL A 36 -0.93 20.48 -8.81
CA VAL A 36 -0.39 20.15 -7.49
C VAL A 36 0.13 21.43 -6.88
N PRO A 37 -0.23 21.76 -5.62
CA PRO A 37 0.39 22.87 -4.92
C PRO A 37 1.90 22.65 -4.76
N ASP A 38 2.71 23.66 -5.08
CA ASP A 38 4.18 23.59 -5.03
C ASP A 38 4.74 23.21 -3.65
N ASP A 39 3.97 23.44 -2.58
CA ASP A 39 4.33 23.22 -1.18
C ASP A 39 3.60 22.02 -0.54
N LEU A 40 2.99 21.15 -1.34
CA LEU A 40 2.23 20.02 -0.80
C LEU A 40 3.14 19.00 -0.09
N ASP A 41 2.90 18.82 1.21
CA ASP A 41 3.51 17.75 2.01
C ASP A 41 2.91 16.38 1.67
N TRP A 42 3.42 15.76 0.61
CA TRP A 42 3.02 14.44 0.13
C TRP A 42 3.14 13.35 1.19
N MET A 43 4.22 13.37 1.97
CA MET A 43 4.44 12.39 3.04
C MET A 43 3.39 12.53 4.13
N GLY A 44 3.03 13.75 4.51
CA GLY A 44 1.93 14.02 5.43
C GLY A 44 0.57 13.57 4.90
N VAL A 45 0.30 13.74 3.61
CA VAL A 45 -0.93 13.24 2.95
C VAL A 45 -0.99 11.72 2.98
N LEU A 46 0.08 11.02 2.59
CA LEU A 46 0.14 9.56 2.61
C LEU A 46 0.02 9.00 4.02
N LEU A 47 0.61 9.66 5.02
CA LEU A 47 0.45 9.27 6.42
C LEU A 47 -1.01 9.42 6.89
N LYS A 48 -1.69 10.51 6.51
CA LYS A 48 -3.12 10.69 6.80
C LYS A 48 -3.97 9.60 6.14
N LEU A 49 -3.67 9.26 4.88
CA LEU A 49 -4.35 8.18 4.16
C LEU A 49 -4.14 6.83 4.87
N GLN A 50 -2.89 6.51 5.21
CA GLN A 50 -2.56 5.27 5.90
C GLN A 50 -3.28 5.15 7.26
N ARG A 51 -3.32 6.24 8.04
CA ARG A 51 -4.05 6.27 9.33
C ARG A 51 -5.55 6.11 9.16
N ARG A 52 -6.13 6.67 8.09
CA ARG A 52 -7.57 6.58 7.78
C ARG A 52 -8.00 5.18 7.37
N HIS A 53 -7.12 4.42 6.70
CA HIS A 53 -7.46 3.11 6.14
C HIS A 53 -6.72 1.99 6.85
N GLU A 54 -7.45 1.24 7.68
CA GLU A 54 -6.88 0.17 8.52
C GLU A 54 -6.08 -0.89 7.75
N LEU A 55 -6.52 -1.27 6.54
CA LEU A 55 -5.81 -2.27 5.73
C LEU A 55 -4.43 -1.80 5.25
N LEU A 56 -4.20 -0.48 5.11
CA LEU A 56 -2.87 0.07 4.79
C LEU A 56 -1.90 -0.03 5.98
N GLN A 57 -2.39 -0.42 7.15
CA GLN A 57 -1.59 -0.66 8.35
C GLN A 57 -1.36 -2.15 8.62
N CYS A 58 -1.79 -3.02 7.70
CA CYS A 58 -1.78 -4.46 7.92
C CYS A 58 -0.69 -5.17 7.10
N GLY A 59 -0.20 -6.27 7.66
CA GLY A 59 0.45 -7.35 6.95
C GLY A 59 -0.49 -8.54 6.82
N ILE A 60 -0.01 -9.60 6.18
CA ILE A 60 -0.74 -10.88 6.06
C ILE A 60 0.00 -11.92 6.90
N ASP A 61 -0.73 -12.61 7.78
CA ASP A 61 -0.19 -13.62 8.68
C ASP A 61 -1.20 -14.79 8.83
N GLN A 62 -0.74 -15.94 9.33
CA GLN A 62 -1.56 -17.14 9.45
C GLN A 62 -2.10 -17.30 10.88
N LEU A 63 -3.43 -17.37 11.00
CA LEU A 63 -4.13 -17.66 12.26
C LEU A 63 -4.98 -18.92 12.08
N ARG A 64 -4.66 -19.97 12.85
CA ARG A 64 -5.38 -21.26 12.85
C ARG A 64 -5.55 -21.85 11.45
N GLY A 65 -4.46 -21.84 10.67
CA GLY A 65 -4.42 -22.40 9.32
C GLY A 65 -4.99 -21.50 8.21
N ARG A 66 -5.53 -20.32 8.54
CA ARG A 66 -6.10 -19.39 7.54
C ARG A 66 -5.33 -18.07 7.52
N LEU A 67 -5.17 -17.50 6.33
CA LEU A 67 -4.52 -16.20 6.15
C LEU A 67 -5.46 -15.06 6.59
N HIS A 68 -4.93 -14.13 7.37
CA HIS A 68 -5.64 -12.98 7.91
C HIS A 68 -4.82 -11.70 7.71
N PHE A 69 -5.53 -10.57 7.62
CA PHE A 69 -4.94 -9.26 7.84
C PHE A 69 -4.63 -9.10 9.33
N ARG A 70 -3.39 -8.75 9.62
CA ARG A 70 -2.90 -8.45 10.95
C ARG A 70 -2.32 -7.04 10.98
N LYS A 71 -2.77 -6.22 11.92
CA LYS A 71 -2.22 -4.89 12.14
C LYS A 71 -0.75 -4.98 12.53
N LEU A 72 0.09 -4.19 11.86
CA LEU A 72 1.52 -4.10 12.12
C LEU A 72 1.77 -3.00 13.17
N ASP A 73 2.66 -3.29 14.11
CA ASP A 73 3.10 -2.34 15.14
C ASP A 73 4.62 -2.43 15.34
N PRO A 74 5.41 -1.45 14.84
CA PRO A 74 4.95 -0.28 14.10
C PRO A 74 4.47 -0.63 12.68
N SER A 75 3.56 0.19 12.14
CA SER A 75 3.14 0.08 10.75
C SER A 75 4.19 0.73 9.83
N PRO A 76 4.69 0.02 8.79
CA PRO A 76 5.66 0.59 7.85
C PRO A 76 5.03 1.69 7.01
N SER A 77 5.73 2.79 6.79
CA SER A 77 5.24 3.89 5.96
C SER A 77 5.06 3.45 4.50
N ILE A 78 4.04 3.99 3.82
CA ILE A 78 3.84 3.79 2.39
C ILE A 78 5.06 4.38 1.64
N PRO A 79 5.80 3.57 0.84
CA PRO A 79 6.89 4.09 0.03
C PRO A 79 6.38 5.15 -0.95
N PHE A 80 7.11 6.25 -1.06
CA PHE A 80 6.80 7.34 -1.97
C PHE A 80 8.08 7.81 -2.65
N GLU A 81 8.00 7.96 -3.96
CA GLU A 81 9.07 8.49 -4.78
C GLU A 81 8.46 9.52 -5.74
N GLU A 82 8.97 10.75 -5.70
CA GLU A 82 8.59 11.81 -6.63
C GLU A 82 9.46 11.71 -7.88
N ILE A 83 8.84 11.43 -9.03
CA ILE A 83 9.52 11.42 -10.32
C ILE A 83 9.30 12.78 -10.98
N LYS A 84 10.29 13.66 -10.93
CA LYS A 84 10.25 14.95 -11.61
C LYS A 84 10.49 14.77 -13.10
N ALA A 85 9.57 15.25 -13.93
CA ALA A 85 9.76 15.31 -15.37
C ALA A 85 10.91 16.28 -15.69
N PRO A 86 11.87 15.90 -16.55
CA PRO A 86 12.87 16.85 -17.06
C PRO A 86 12.26 17.94 -17.95
N SER A 87 11.11 17.67 -18.57
CA SER A 87 10.33 18.58 -19.42
C SER A 87 8.91 18.02 -19.65
N GLU A 88 7.91 18.88 -19.85
CA GLU A 88 6.51 18.51 -20.11
C GLU A 88 6.31 17.56 -21.31
N ASP A 89 7.21 17.58 -22.29
CA ASP A 89 7.06 16.78 -23.53
C ASP A 89 7.46 15.31 -23.40
N GLN A 90 8.07 14.87 -22.29
CA GLN A 90 8.57 13.48 -22.17
C GLN A 90 7.53 12.46 -21.69
N TRP A 91 6.38 12.89 -21.18
CA TRP A 91 5.30 11.98 -20.72
C TRP A 91 4.22 11.71 -21.79
N LYS A 92 4.35 12.28 -23.00
CA LYS A 92 3.35 12.19 -24.09
C LYS A 92 3.48 10.96 -25.00
N ASN A 93 4.29 9.96 -24.65
CA ASN A 93 4.43 8.72 -25.43
C ASN A 93 3.80 7.53 -24.72
#